data_AF-A0AA40WEQ8-F1
#
_entry.id   AF-A0AA40WEQ8-F1
#
_cell.length_a   1.000
_cell.length_b   1.000
_cell.length_c   1.000
_cell.angle_alpha   90.00
_cell.angle_beta   90.00
_cell.angle_gamma   90.00
#
_symmetry.space_group_name_H-M   'P 1'
#
loop_
_entity.id
_entity.type
_entity.pdbx_description
1 polymer ?
#
loop_
_entity_poly.entity_id
_entity_poly.type
_entity_poly.pdbx_seq_one_letter_code
_entity_poly.pdbx_strand_id
1 'polypeptide(L)'
;MKHFSITGFGIFFSVLFFYLLGNSYSTATGIQKVWAFSKSAHVGMIPDPRFLWNPEEAINGYKFENSYYPIRSTRGVVFDDTNRIEYPLNAKGYLEYKKIGSEVNFYTPSGEMFWTKEYRSYPRISPTGNLVLLIAGDHNQVILSDINGNVTGAGKIDGRFLTDYVF
;
A
#
# COMPACT_ATOMS: atom_id res chain seq x y z
N MET A 1 54.84 -32.66 7.78
CA MET A 1 53.78 -32.99 6.80
C MET A 1 52.46 -33.38 7.50
N LYS A 2 51.81 -32.46 8.24
CA LYS A 2 50.51 -32.73 8.91
C LYS A 2 49.41 -31.71 8.58
N HIS A 3 49.73 -30.58 7.95
CA HIS A 3 48.77 -29.51 7.66
C HIS A 3 47.92 -29.75 6.39
N PHE A 4 48.38 -30.58 5.44
CA PHE A 4 47.63 -30.86 4.21
C PHE A 4 46.32 -31.60 4.44
N SER A 5 46.23 -32.44 5.48
CA SER A 5 45.03 -33.21 5.79
C SER A 5 43.88 -32.32 6.28
N ILE A 6 44.18 -31.32 7.12
CA ILE A 6 43.17 -30.44 7.71
C ILE A 6 42.64 -29.45 6.66
N THR A 7 43.52 -28.89 5.83
CA THR A 7 43.11 -27.97 4.75
C THR A 7 42.31 -28.70 3.67
N GLY A 8 42.72 -29.92 3.30
CA GLY A 8 41.97 -30.74 2.34
C GLY A 8 40.59 -31.13 2.86
N PHE A 9 40.49 -31.49 4.15
CA PHE A 9 39.21 -31.81 4.79
C PHE A 9 38.30 -30.58 4.88
N GLY A 10 38.85 -29.41 5.20
CA GLY A 10 38.09 -28.16 5.23
C GLY A 10 37.55 -27.73 3.87
N ILE A 11 38.36 -27.86 2.80
CA ILE A 11 37.92 -27.58 1.43
C ILE A 11 36.86 -28.58 0.99
N PHE A 12 37.06 -29.87 1.27
CA PHE A 12 36.09 -30.91 0.96
C PHE A 12 34.75 -30.66 1.68
N PHE A 13 34.76 -30.37 2.98
CA PHE A 13 33.54 -30.08 3.72
C PHE A 13 32.86 -28.79 3.27
N SER A 14 33.63 -27.77 2.87
CA SER A 14 33.07 -26.52 2.32
C SER A 14 32.38 -26.78 1.00
N VAL A 15 33.01 -27.50 0.07
CA VAL A 15 32.40 -27.87 -1.22
C VAL A 15 31.17 -28.75 -0.99
N LEU A 16 31.25 -29.75 -0.10
CA LEU A 16 30.12 -30.61 0.26
C LEU A 16 28.97 -29.78 0.85
N PHE A 17 29.24 -28.85 1.75
CA PHE A 17 28.23 -28.00 2.38
C PHE A 17 27.55 -27.07 1.38
N PHE A 18 28.30 -26.42 0.49
CA PHE A 18 27.70 -25.51 -0.49
C PHE A 18 26.95 -26.21 -1.62
N TYR A 19 27.33 -27.44 -2.00
CA TYR A 19 26.70 -28.16 -3.11
C TYR A 19 25.62 -29.18 -2.68
N LEU A 20 25.69 -29.74 -1.47
CA LEU A 20 24.70 -30.72 -0.99
C LEU A 20 23.78 -30.15 0.11
N LEU A 21 24.26 -29.18 0.90
CA LEU A 21 23.48 -28.45 1.91
C LEU A 21 23.21 -26.99 1.50
N GLY A 22 23.56 -26.65 0.25
CA GLY A 22 23.36 -25.33 -0.33
C GLY A 22 21.91 -24.88 -0.16
N ASN A 23 21.74 -23.61 0.22
CA ASN A 23 20.46 -22.96 0.44
C ASN A 23 19.39 -23.52 -0.49
N SER A 24 18.37 -24.16 0.08
CA SER A 24 17.21 -24.70 -0.64
C SER A 24 16.36 -23.62 -1.32
N TYR A 25 16.77 -22.36 -1.19
CA TYR A 25 16.08 -21.22 -1.74
C TYR A 25 16.77 -20.77 -3.02
N SER A 26 16.09 -20.96 -4.14
CA SER A 26 16.36 -20.22 -5.37
C SER A 26 16.47 -18.73 -5.03
N THR A 27 17.51 -18.04 -5.51
CA THR A 27 17.64 -16.59 -5.38
C THR A 27 16.35 -15.96 -5.87
N ALA A 28 15.58 -15.40 -4.94
CA ALA A 28 14.25 -14.90 -5.24
C ALA A 28 14.39 -13.63 -6.07
N THR A 29 14.00 -13.71 -7.34
CA THR A 29 13.97 -12.56 -8.25
C THR A 29 12.68 -11.74 -8.11
N GLY A 30 11.91 -11.95 -7.04
CA GLY A 30 10.66 -11.26 -6.75
C GLY A 30 10.34 -11.20 -5.25
N ILE A 31 9.35 -10.39 -4.87
CA ILE A 31 8.89 -10.19 -3.49
C ILE A 31 8.49 -11.55 -2.89
N GLN A 32 9.27 -12.06 -1.94
CA GLN A 32 8.89 -13.26 -1.19
C GLN A 32 7.81 -12.91 -0.19
N LYS A 33 6.67 -13.61 -0.28
CA LYS A 33 5.53 -13.44 0.63
C LYS A 33 5.86 -13.98 2.01
N VAL A 34 6.10 -13.09 2.96
CA VAL A 34 6.38 -13.46 4.35
C VAL A 34 5.75 -12.42 5.27
N TRP A 35 4.69 -12.77 6.02
CA TRP A 35 4.11 -11.82 6.98
C TRP A 35 3.70 -12.47 8.30
N ALA A 36 4.68 -12.49 9.20
CA ALA A 36 4.56 -11.87 10.51
C ALA A 36 5.97 -11.39 10.91
N PHE A 37 6.12 -10.15 11.37
CA PHE A 37 7.38 -9.67 11.92
C PHE A 37 7.36 -9.90 13.43
N SER A 38 7.96 -11.02 13.86
CA SER A 38 8.23 -11.23 15.27
C SER A 38 9.46 -10.41 15.67
N LYS A 39 9.24 -9.36 16.46
CA LYS A 39 10.31 -8.51 16.99
C LYS A 39 11.34 -9.31 17.80
N SER A 40 10.96 -10.44 18.40
CA SER A 40 11.89 -11.32 19.12
C SER A 40 12.66 -12.26 18.19
N ALA A 41 12.05 -12.74 17.10
CA ALA A 41 12.65 -13.79 16.26
C ALA A 41 13.48 -13.28 15.08
N HIS A 42 13.38 -11.99 14.71
CA HIS A 42 14.15 -11.36 13.62
C HIS A 42 14.07 -12.11 12.26
N VAL A 43 13.03 -12.91 12.03
CA VAL A 43 12.81 -13.70 10.82
C VAL A 43 11.35 -13.55 10.40
N GLY A 44 11.10 -13.38 9.11
CA GLY A 44 9.74 -13.40 8.58
C GLY A 44 9.19 -14.82 8.58
N MET A 45 7.93 -14.99 9.01
CA MET A 45 7.23 -16.27 9.01
C MET A 45 6.23 -16.43 7.84
N ILE A 46 6.08 -17.67 7.38
CA ILE A 46 5.02 -18.16 6.49
C ILE A 46 3.64 -17.85 7.12
N PRO A 47 2.57 -17.60 6.33
CA PRO A 47 1.21 -17.43 6.86
C PRO A 47 0.85 -18.59 7.80
N ASP A 48 0.69 -18.26 9.07
CA ASP A 48 0.40 -19.21 10.15
C ASP A 48 -1.11 -19.20 10.43
N PRO A 49 -1.81 -20.36 10.39
CA PRO A 49 -3.25 -20.45 10.60
C PRO A 49 -3.71 -19.98 12.00
N ARG A 50 -2.80 -19.77 12.96
CA ARG A 50 -3.08 -19.17 14.27
C ARG A 50 -3.24 -17.65 14.19
N PHE A 51 -2.68 -17.01 13.17
CA PHE A 51 -2.82 -15.59 12.91
C PHE A 51 -3.87 -15.39 11.82
N LEU A 52 -5.11 -15.13 12.24
CA LEU A 52 -6.25 -14.90 11.33
C LEU A 52 -6.12 -13.63 10.47
N TRP A 53 -5.20 -12.72 10.82
CA TRP A 53 -5.05 -11.45 10.14
C TRP A 53 -4.03 -11.55 9.01
N ASN A 54 -4.51 -11.49 7.77
CA ASN A 54 -3.70 -11.45 6.57
C ASN A 54 -3.57 -10.00 6.05
N PRO A 55 -2.38 -9.37 6.08
CA PRO A 55 -2.19 -8.01 5.58
C PRO A 55 -2.47 -7.85 4.08
N GLU A 56 -2.26 -8.88 3.24
CA GLU A 56 -2.61 -8.80 1.81
C GLU A 56 -4.12 -8.74 1.54
N GLU A 57 -4.90 -9.21 2.51
CA GLU A 57 -6.36 -9.13 2.45
C GLU A 57 -6.88 -7.89 3.16
N ALA A 58 -6.20 -7.48 4.24
CA ALA A 58 -6.67 -6.41 5.13
C ALA A 58 -6.18 -5.01 4.74
N ILE A 59 -5.07 -4.89 4.00
CA ILE A 59 -4.47 -3.62 3.61
C ILE A 59 -4.62 -3.42 2.10
N ASN A 60 -4.94 -2.19 1.70
CA ASN A 60 -5.12 -1.81 0.32
C ASN A 60 -3.80 -1.57 -0.41
N GLY A 61 -2.91 -0.81 0.21
CA GLY A 61 -1.64 -0.36 -0.38
C GLY A 61 -0.85 0.54 0.56
N TYR A 62 0.33 0.94 0.11
CA TYR A 62 1.23 1.80 0.87
C TYR A 62 1.84 2.89 -0.01
N LYS A 63 2.21 4.02 0.61
CA LYS A 63 3.02 5.08 -0.01
C LYS A 63 4.49 4.73 0.16
N PHE A 64 5.25 4.81 -0.92
CA PHE A 64 6.70 4.75 -0.88
C PHE A 64 7.27 5.76 -1.88
N GLU A 65 8.11 6.66 -1.38
CA GLU A 65 8.61 7.82 -2.12
C GLU A 65 7.46 8.60 -2.77
N ASN A 66 7.49 8.73 -4.10
CA ASN A 66 6.49 9.46 -4.87
C ASN A 66 5.53 8.52 -5.60
N SER A 67 5.22 7.36 -5.01
CA SER A 67 4.33 6.38 -5.62
C SER A 67 3.44 5.69 -4.59
N TYR A 68 2.22 5.37 -5.04
CA TYR A 68 1.30 4.50 -4.33
C TYR A 68 1.42 3.09 -4.89
N TYR A 69 1.62 2.10 -4.01
CA TYR A 69 1.69 0.70 -4.37
C TYR A 69 0.46 -0.04 -3.83
N PRO A 70 -0.51 -0.41 -4.69
CA PRO A 70 -1.59 -1.30 -4.31
C PRO A 70 -1.03 -2.70 -4.01
N ILE A 71 -1.41 -3.35 -2.92
CA ILE A 71 -0.85 -4.67 -2.55
C ILE A 71 -1.13 -5.74 -3.63
N ARG A 72 -2.26 -5.60 -4.34
CA ARG A 72 -2.68 -6.54 -5.40
C ARG A 72 -2.09 -6.23 -6.78
N SER A 73 -1.36 -5.13 -6.92
CA SER A 73 -0.75 -4.70 -8.18
C SER A 73 0.77 -4.72 -8.07
N THR A 74 1.43 -5.24 -9.09
CA THR A 74 2.90 -5.16 -9.22
C THR A 74 3.37 -3.80 -9.73
N ARG A 75 2.45 -2.93 -10.16
CA ARG A 75 2.73 -1.59 -10.67
C ARG A 75 2.29 -0.53 -9.67
N GLY A 76 3.23 0.32 -9.30
CA GLY A 76 2.95 1.54 -8.54
C GLY A 76 2.32 2.61 -9.41
N VAL A 77 1.45 3.42 -8.81
CA VAL A 77 0.87 4.62 -9.41
C VAL A 77 1.72 5.80 -8.94
N VAL A 78 2.39 6.45 -9.89
CA VAL A 78 3.32 7.55 -9.61
C VAL A 78 2.52 8.81 -9.29
N PHE A 79 2.87 9.50 -8.21
CA PHE A 79 2.43 10.87 -7.97
C PHE A 79 3.24 11.78 -8.90
N ASP A 80 2.57 12.60 -9.70
CA ASP A 80 3.25 13.71 -10.39
C ASP A 80 3.05 15.01 -9.59
N ASP A 81 3.54 16.15 -10.07
CA ASP A 81 3.36 17.43 -9.36
C ASP A 81 1.92 17.96 -9.38
N THR A 82 1.11 17.52 -10.35
CA THR A 82 -0.27 17.91 -10.60
C THR A 82 -1.31 17.03 -9.94
N ASN A 83 -1.10 15.71 -9.93
CA ASN A 83 -1.99 14.67 -9.50
C ASN A 83 -1.58 14.21 -8.10
N ARG A 84 -2.60 13.96 -7.29
CA ARG A 84 -2.49 13.51 -5.90
C ARG A 84 -3.39 12.29 -5.75
N ILE A 85 -2.96 11.39 -4.88
CA ILE A 85 -3.69 10.15 -4.62
C ILE A 85 -4.02 10.07 -3.15
N GLU A 86 -5.28 9.71 -2.91
CA GLU A 86 -5.82 9.38 -1.61
C GLU A 86 -6.35 7.95 -1.67
N TYR A 87 -6.09 7.13 -0.65
CA TYR A 87 -6.55 5.75 -0.61
C TYR A 87 -6.99 5.35 0.79
N PRO A 88 -7.99 4.46 0.91
CA PRO A 88 -8.38 3.90 2.19
C PRO A 88 -7.40 2.81 2.61
N LEU A 89 -7.22 2.65 3.92
CA LEU A 89 -6.31 1.64 4.48
C LEU A 89 -6.83 0.22 4.24
N ASN A 90 -8.14 -0.01 4.44
CA ASN A 90 -8.78 -1.33 4.48
C ASN A 90 -9.76 -1.57 3.33
N ALA A 91 -10.24 -0.52 2.67
CA ALA A 91 -11.05 -0.65 1.46
C ALA A 91 -10.18 -0.71 0.21
N LYS A 92 -10.78 -1.13 -0.89
CA LYS A 92 -10.10 -1.36 -2.16
C LYS A 92 -10.19 -0.14 -3.06
N GLY A 93 -9.12 0.13 -3.82
CA GLY A 93 -9.09 1.20 -4.83
C GLY A 93 -8.48 2.49 -4.29
N TYR A 94 -8.46 3.54 -5.11
CA TYR A 94 -7.88 4.83 -4.73
C TYR A 94 -8.57 5.97 -5.48
N LEU A 95 -8.50 7.16 -4.91
CA LEU A 95 -8.95 8.41 -5.49
C LEU A 95 -7.76 9.16 -6.05
N GLU A 96 -7.89 9.65 -7.28
CA GLU A 96 -6.95 10.56 -7.91
C GLU A 96 -7.62 11.91 -8.08
N TYR A 97 -6.90 12.98 -7.78
CA TYR A 97 -7.38 14.35 -7.92
C TYR A 97 -6.22 15.28 -8.20
N LYS A 98 -6.51 16.45 -8.79
CA LYS A 98 -5.50 17.47 -9.03
C LYS A 98 -5.45 18.48 -7.90
N LYS A 99 -4.25 19.00 -7.59
CA LYS A 99 -4.09 20.12 -6.63
C LYS A 99 -4.87 21.35 -7.11
N ILE A 100 -4.85 21.62 -8.41
CA ILE A 100 -5.69 22.62 -9.07
C ILE A 100 -6.46 21.89 -10.15
N GLY A 101 -7.69 21.48 -9.85
CA GLY A 101 -8.56 20.80 -10.80
C GLY A 101 -10.02 20.79 -10.38
N SER A 102 -10.84 20.18 -11.23
CA SER A 102 -12.30 20.16 -11.11
C SER A 102 -12.87 18.76 -10.98
N GLU A 103 -12.03 17.74 -10.91
CA GLU A 103 -12.44 16.35 -11.00
C GLU A 103 -11.74 15.50 -9.96
N VAL A 104 -12.48 14.52 -9.47
CA VAL A 104 -11.98 13.41 -8.66
C VAL A 104 -12.33 12.12 -9.39
N ASN A 105 -11.32 11.29 -9.60
CA ASN A 105 -11.44 9.99 -10.25
C ASN A 105 -11.29 8.90 -9.20
N PHE A 106 -12.14 7.88 -9.24
CA PHE A 106 -11.94 6.68 -8.44
C PHE A 106 -11.50 5.54 -9.33
N TYR A 107 -10.41 4.89 -8.92
CA TYR A 107 -9.85 3.73 -9.59
C TYR A 107 -10.01 2.48 -8.71
N THR A 108 -10.36 1.39 -9.36
CA THR A 108 -10.38 0.06 -8.77
C THR A 108 -8.96 -0.43 -8.46
N PRO A 109 -8.79 -1.51 -7.65
CA PRO A 109 -7.47 -2.11 -7.40
C PRO A 109 -6.74 -2.61 -8.65
N SER A 110 -7.46 -2.90 -9.74
CA SER A 110 -6.86 -3.27 -11.04
C SER A 110 -6.26 -2.07 -11.79
N GLY A 111 -6.51 -0.84 -11.31
CA GLY A 111 -6.13 0.39 -11.99
C GLY A 111 -7.15 0.83 -13.04
N GLU A 112 -8.34 0.21 -13.09
CA GLU A 112 -9.42 0.63 -13.98
C GLU A 112 -10.21 1.77 -13.33
N MET A 113 -10.49 2.82 -14.10
CA MET A 113 -11.33 3.93 -13.66
C MET A 113 -12.77 3.44 -13.51
N PHE A 114 -13.33 3.58 -12.30
CA PHE A 114 -14.69 3.16 -11.98
C PHE A 114 -15.69 4.31 -12.13
N TRP A 115 -15.33 5.52 -11.69
CA TRP A 115 -16.11 6.73 -11.94
C TRP A 115 -15.24 7.99 -11.90
N THR A 116 -15.77 9.05 -12.52
CA THR A 116 -15.29 10.43 -12.41
C THR A 116 -16.42 11.31 -11.91
N LYS A 117 -16.12 12.23 -11.00
CA LYS A 117 -17.07 13.24 -10.51
C LYS A 117 -16.44 14.62 -10.58
N GLU A 118 -17.23 15.59 -11.01
CA GLU A 118 -16.83 16.99 -11.05
C GLU A 118 -16.89 17.63 -9.66
N TYR A 119 -15.78 17.54 -8.92
CA TYR A 119 -15.61 18.22 -7.64
C TYR A 119 -14.32 19.04 -7.61
N ARG A 120 -14.44 20.33 -7.30
CA ARG A 120 -13.31 21.21 -6.98
C ARG A 120 -12.92 21.08 -5.51
N SER A 121 -12.55 19.88 -5.12
CA SER A 121 -12.34 19.53 -3.71
C SER A 121 -11.14 18.62 -3.50
N TYR A 122 -10.57 18.67 -2.30
CA TYR A 122 -9.55 17.75 -1.83
C TYR A 122 -10.25 16.56 -1.14
N PRO A 123 -10.25 15.37 -1.75
CA PRO A 123 -10.85 14.19 -1.13
C PRO A 123 -10.01 13.69 0.04
N ARG A 124 -10.70 13.27 1.11
CA ARG A 124 -10.16 12.49 2.22
C ARG A 124 -11.03 11.27 2.43
N ILE A 125 -10.44 10.09 2.40
CA ILE A 125 -11.21 8.85 2.56
C ILE A 125 -10.98 8.25 3.93
N SER A 126 -12.06 7.80 4.57
CA SER A 126 -11.97 7.03 5.82
C SER A 126 -11.15 5.74 5.61
N PRO A 127 -10.47 5.23 6.66
CA PRO A 127 -9.69 3.99 6.55
C PRO A 127 -10.49 2.80 6.00
N THR A 128 -11.79 2.72 6.33
CA THR A 128 -12.69 1.67 5.87
C THR A 128 -13.29 1.91 4.48
N GLY A 129 -13.06 3.08 3.88
CA GLY A 129 -13.61 3.47 2.58
C GLY A 129 -15.08 3.88 2.57
N ASN A 130 -15.82 3.71 3.68
CA ASN A 130 -17.27 3.92 3.69
C ASN A 130 -17.68 5.39 3.57
N LEU A 131 -16.78 6.30 3.95
CA LEU A 131 -16.98 7.73 3.89
C LEU A 131 -15.83 8.40 3.15
N VAL A 132 -16.18 9.28 2.22
CA VAL A 132 -15.30 10.21 1.51
C VAL A 132 -15.73 11.62 1.85
N LEU A 133 -14.78 12.43 2.30
CA LEU A 133 -14.95 13.86 2.58
C LEU A 133 -14.35 14.64 1.42
N LEU A 134 -15.19 15.37 0.71
CA LEU A 134 -14.79 16.25 -0.39
C LEU A 134 -14.72 17.67 0.15
N ILE A 135 -13.52 18.09 0.54
CA ILE A 135 -13.27 19.39 1.18
C ILE A 135 -13.06 20.45 0.10
N ALA A 136 -13.90 21.48 0.06
CA ALA A 136 -13.75 22.56 -0.90
C ALA A 136 -12.40 23.28 -0.75
N GLY A 137 -11.86 23.77 -1.86
CA GLY A 137 -10.54 24.41 -1.89
C GLY A 137 -10.44 25.69 -1.05
N ASP A 138 -11.57 26.34 -0.75
CA ASP A 138 -11.68 27.53 0.09
C ASP A 138 -12.00 27.21 1.56
N HIS A 139 -12.06 25.92 1.92
CA HIS A 139 -12.34 25.42 3.27
C HIS A 139 -13.68 25.85 3.87
N ASN A 140 -14.65 26.25 3.05
CA ASN A 140 -15.95 26.69 3.54
C ASN A 140 -17.05 25.63 3.44
N GLN A 141 -16.75 24.52 2.77
CA GLN A 141 -17.72 23.47 2.48
C GLN A 141 -17.05 22.10 2.53
N VAL A 142 -17.77 21.11 3.08
CA VAL A 142 -17.43 19.70 2.96
C VAL A 142 -18.65 18.95 2.44
N ILE A 143 -18.45 18.13 1.40
CA ILE A 143 -19.47 17.21 0.89
C ILE A 143 -19.12 15.81 1.41
N LEU A 144 -20.09 15.11 1.96
CA LEU A 144 -19.97 13.72 2.39
C LEU A 144 -20.47 12.84 1.28
N SER A 145 -19.63 11.92 0.80
CA SER A 145 -20.02 10.89 -0.16
C SER A 145 -19.63 9.48 0.30
N ASP A 146 -20.30 8.49 -0.25
CA ASP A 146 -19.86 7.10 -0.20
C ASP A 146 -18.68 6.86 -1.17
N ILE A 147 -18.13 5.64 -1.18
CA ILE A 147 -17.05 5.26 -2.10
C ILE A 147 -17.48 5.23 -3.57
N ASN A 148 -18.78 5.19 -3.85
CA ASN A 148 -19.34 5.23 -5.19
C ASN A 148 -19.54 6.67 -5.70
N GLY A 149 -19.19 7.67 -4.88
CA GLY A 149 -19.33 9.08 -5.20
C GLY A 149 -20.77 9.59 -5.10
N ASN A 150 -21.64 8.91 -4.35
CA ASN A 150 -22.99 9.37 -4.04
C ASN A 150 -22.98 10.14 -2.72
N VAL A 151 -23.70 11.25 -2.67
CA VAL A 151 -23.84 12.06 -1.45
C VAL A 151 -24.55 11.25 -0.36
N THR A 152 -24.03 11.27 0.86
CA THR A 152 -24.54 10.48 1.99
C THR A 152 -24.54 11.25 3.31
N GLY A 153 -25.30 10.77 4.30
CA GLY A 153 -25.41 11.38 5.63
C GLY A 153 -25.96 12.81 5.59
N ALA A 154 -25.29 13.75 6.26
CA ALA A 154 -25.63 15.18 6.23
C ALA A 154 -25.48 15.81 4.83
N GLY A 155 -24.83 15.11 3.90
CA GLY A 155 -24.70 15.45 2.50
C GLY A 155 -23.74 16.61 2.24
N LYS A 156 -24.13 17.82 2.66
CA LYS A 156 -23.32 19.04 2.53
C LYS A 156 -23.29 19.75 3.87
N ILE A 157 -22.09 20.07 4.33
CA ILE A 157 -21.86 20.83 5.56
C ILE A 157 -21.12 22.11 5.17
N ASP A 158 -21.72 23.24 5.49
CA ASP A 158 -21.13 24.57 5.28
C ASP A 158 -20.57 25.10 6.61
N GLY A 159 -19.43 25.77 6.56
CA GLY A 159 -18.76 26.32 7.72
C GLY A 159 -17.26 26.51 7.49
N ARG A 160 -16.55 27.13 8.42
CA ARG A 160 -15.10 27.31 8.30
C ARG A 160 -14.38 26.08 8.84
N PHE A 161 -13.81 25.28 7.94
CA PHE A 161 -13.10 24.06 8.31
C PHE A 161 -11.61 24.36 8.51
N LEU A 162 -11.09 24.07 9.70
CA LEU A 162 -9.66 24.04 9.95
C LEU A 162 -9.14 22.66 9.53
N THR A 163 -8.53 22.58 8.35
CA THR A 163 -7.77 21.39 7.95
C THR A 163 -6.32 21.59 8.32
N ASP A 164 -5.84 20.81 9.29
CA ASP A 164 -4.40 20.68 9.52
C ASP A 164 -3.78 19.89 8.35
N TYR A 165 -2.92 20.56 7.60
CA TYR A 165 -2.22 19.99 6.46
C TYR A 165 -0.85 19.48 6.91
N VAL A 166 -0.76 18.20 7.26
CA VAL A 166 0.54 17.52 7.22
C VAL A 166 0.79 17.11 5.77
N PHE A 167 1.75 17.78 5.13
CA PHE A 167 2.29 17.44 3.81
C PHE A 167 3.27 16.27 3.90
#